data_AF-A0AAU3I8H4-F1
#
_entry.id   AF-A0AAU3I8H4-F1
#
_cell.length_a   1.000
_cell.length_b   1.000
_cell.length_c   1.000
_cell.angle_alpha   90.00
_cell.angle_beta   90.00
_cell.angle_gamma   90.00
#
_symmetry.space_group_name_H-M   'P 1'
#
loop_
_entity.id
_entity.type
_entity.pdbx_description
1 polymer ?
#
loop_
_entity_poly.entity_id
_entity_poly.type
_entity_poly.pdbx_seq_one_letter_code
_entity_poly.pdbx_strand_id
1 'polypeptide(L)'
;MLPDARALKYAVLHLQAATEVFLKARLQRDHWTLVFKNPATATRTAFDSGKIESSCTTEEAFTRLTRIMGLALPDKALDAVKELAKVRNALQHYGLTAQANAVEKRAADVLNFLLPFVTDHLLPGLGNEQRADAERTLVLVRGRVHRIEPPST
;
A
#
# COMPACT_ATOMS: atom_id res chain seq x y z
N MET A 1 -18.44 -6.99 -17.18
CA MET A 1 -19.01 -7.78 -16.07
C MET A 1 -18.50 -7.14 -14.79
N LEU A 2 -19.39 -6.59 -13.96
CA LEU A 2 -19.01 -6.02 -12.67
C LEU A 2 -18.37 -7.13 -11.82
N PRO A 3 -17.31 -6.86 -11.03
CA PRO A 3 -16.73 -7.86 -10.16
C PRO A 3 -17.78 -8.38 -9.18
N ASP A 4 -17.79 -9.69 -8.95
CA ASP A 4 -18.58 -10.30 -7.87
C ASP A 4 -18.24 -9.61 -6.54
N ALA A 5 -19.24 -9.37 -5.68
CA ALA A 5 -19.07 -8.63 -4.42
C ALA A 5 -17.97 -9.23 -3.54
N ARG A 6 -17.80 -10.55 -3.60
CA ARG A 6 -16.69 -11.27 -2.95
C ARG A 6 -15.34 -10.89 -3.55
N ALA A 7 -15.21 -10.87 -4.88
CA ALA A 7 -13.97 -10.51 -5.56
C ALA A 7 -13.56 -9.06 -5.23
N LEU A 8 -14.51 -8.12 -5.22
CA LEU A 8 -14.27 -6.73 -4.85
C LEU A 8 -13.80 -6.60 -3.38
N LYS A 9 -14.42 -7.36 -2.47
CA LYS A 9 -14.00 -7.42 -1.06
C LYS A 9 -12.54 -7.85 -0.92
N TYR A 10 -12.15 -8.95 -1.57
CA TYR A 10 -10.77 -9.42 -1.49
C TYR A 10 -9.79 -8.48 -2.19
N ALA A 11 -10.18 -7.85 -3.30
CA ALA A 11 -9.34 -6.86 -3.97
C ALA A 11 -8.99 -5.68 -3.03
N VAL A 12 -9.98 -5.13 -2.32
CA VAL A 12 -9.76 -4.04 -1.36
C VAL A 12 -8.91 -4.48 -0.17
N LEU A 13 -9.19 -5.68 0.39
CA LEU A 13 -8.41 -6.24 1.49
C LEU A 13 -6.94 -6.42 1.12
N HIS A 14 -6.68 -7.02 -0.04
CA HIS A 14 -5.32 -7.25 -0.52
C HIS A 14 -4.60 -5.94 -0.89
N LEU A 15 -5.30 -4.97 -1.47
CA LEU A 15 -4.70 -3.68 -1.81
C LEU A 15 -4.31 -2.90 -0.56
N GLN A 16 -5.13 -2.90 0.50
CA GLN A 16 -4.76 -2.26 1.75
C GLN A 16 -3.59 -2.95 2.42
N ALA A 17 -3.58 -4.28 2.47
CA ALA A 17 -2.45 -5.05 3.01
C ALA A 17 -1.16 -4.81 2.21
N ALA A 18 -1.23 -4.80 0.88
CA ALA A 18 -0.08 -4.50 0.02
C ALA A 18 0.45 -3.09 0.24
N THR A 19 -0.43 -2.09 0.38
CA THR A 19 -0.06 -0.71 0.73
C THR A 19 0.77 -0.70 2.01
N GLU A 20 0.28 -1.33 3.07
CA GLU A 20 0.96 -1.37 4.36
C GLU A 20 2.34 -2.05 4.27
N VAL A 21 2.40 -3.19 3.59
CA VAL A 21 3.65 -3.94 3.38
C VAL A 21 4.67 -3.10 2.62
N PHE A 22 4.28 -2.43 1.54
CA PHE A 22 5.19 -1.63 0.73
C PHE A 22 5.75 -0.42 1.47
N LEU A 23 4.91 0.32 2.21
CA LEU A 23 5.39 1.44 3.02
C LEU A 23 6.37 0.96 4.10
N LYS A 24 6.03 -0.12 4.82
CA LYS A 24 6.89 -0.70 5.87
C LYS A 24 8.18 -1.29 5.32
N ALA A 25 8.14 -1.89 4.13
CA ALA A 25 9.35 -2.38 3.46
C ALA A 25 10.33 -1.24 3.18
N ARG A 26 9.84 -0.07 2.73
CA ARG A 26 10.70 1.09 2.53
C ARG A 26 11.29 1.63 3.84
N LEU A 27 10.51 1.65 4.92
CA LEU A 27 11.00 2.02 6.26
C LEU A 27 12.09 1.06 6.76
N GLN A 28 11.83 -0.24 6.65
CA GLN A 28 12.75 -1.29 7.11
C GLN A 28 14.10 -1.23 6.40
N ARG A 29 14.10 -0.89 5.11
CA ARG A 29 15.33 -0.68 4.32
C ARG A 29 16.18 0.48 4.82
N ASP A 30 15.55 1.47 5.45
CA ASP A 30 16.23 2.63 6.02
C ASP A 30 16.74 2.30 7.42
N HIS A 31 15.81 1.94 8.31
CA HIS A 31 16.13 1.45 9.64
C HIS A 31 15.00 0.58 10.17
N TRP A 32 15.35 -0.64 10.58
CA TRP A 32 14.39 -1.68 11.02
C TRP A 32 13.51 -1.25 12.19
N THR A 33 13.96 -0.36 13.07
CA THR A 33 13.13 0.12 14.21
C THR A 33 11.93 0.94 13.76
N LEU A 34 11.95 1.50 12.55
CA LEU A 34 10.88 2.34 12.02
C LEU A 34 9.60 1.56 11.68
N VAL A 35 9.60 0.22 11.73
CA VAL A 35 8.36 -0.56 11.60
C VAL A 35 7.65 -0.80 12.94
N PHE A 36 8.31 -0.50 14.07
CA PHE A 36 7.70 -0.63 15.40
C PHE A 36 6.77 0.56 15.67
N LYS A 37 5.67 0.34 16.39
CA LYS A 37 4.79 1.42 16.84
C LYS A 37 5.57 2.48 17.62
N ASN A 38 6.43 2.06 18.55
CA ASN A 38 7.41 2.91 19.21
C ASN A 38 8.85 2.45 18.87
N PRO A 39 9.62 3.20 18.07
CA PRO A 39 10.99 2.83 17.73
C PRO A 39 11.94 2.70 18.93
N ALA A 40 11.67 3.41 20.04
CA ALA A 40 12.53 3.38 21.23
C ALA A 40 12.43 2.05 22.01
N THR A 41 11.35 1.29 21.85
CA THR A 41 11.17 -0.02 22.49
C THR A 41 11.57 -1.18 21.58
N ALA A 42 12.13 -0.88 20.41
CA ALA A 42 12.46 -1.88 19.42
C ALA A 42 13.68 -2.71 19.86
N THR A 43 13.56 -4.03 19.82
CA THR A 43 14.66 -4.96 20.10
C THR A 43 14.99 -5.79 18.88
N ARG A 44 16.28 -6.11 18.73
CA ARG A 44 16.75 -6.91 17.59
C ARG A 44 16.11 -8.31 17.58
N THR A 45 15.97 -8.93 18.76
CA THR A 45 15.32 -10.22 18.93
C THR A 45 13.86 -10.22 18.47
N ALA A 46 13.08 -9.20 18.82
CA ALA A 46 11.68 -9.10 18.39
C ALA A 46 11.57 -8.93 16.86
N PHE A 47 12.48 -8.16 16.28
CA PHE A 47 12.51 -7.93 14.84
C PHE A 47 12.90 -9.20 14.05
N ASP A 48 14.02 -9.83 14.40
CA ASP A 48 14.54 -11.00 13.67
C ASP A 48 13.63 -12.23 13.80
N SER A 49 12.91 -12.35 14.94
CA SER A 49 11.90 -13.40 15.12
C SER A 49 10.54 -13.09 14.50
N GLY A 50 10.37 -11.89 13.93
CA GLY A 50 9.08 -11.40 13.41
C GLY A 50 8.01 -11.15 14.48
N LYS A 51 8.37 -11.25 15.77
CA LYS A 51 7.44 -11.08 16.91
C LYS A 51 7.40 -9.63 17.37
N ILE A 52 6.91 -8.75 16.50
CA ILE A 52 6.69 -7.35 16.84
C ILE A 52 5.31 -7.22 17.50
N GLU A 53 5.28 -6.95 18.81
CA GLU A 53 4.02 -6.81 19.57
C GLU A 53 3.10 -5.71 19.03
N SER A 54 3.69 -4.62 18.55
CA SER A 54 2.95 -3.50 17.95
C SER A 54 3.78 -2.88 16.84
N SER A 55 3.33 -3.08 15.60
CA SER A 55 3.91 -2.41 14.43
C SER A 55 3.19 -1.09 14.16
N CYS A 56 3.84 -0.18 13.42
CA CYS A 56 3.24 1.10 13.06
C CYS A 56 2.03 0.92 12.14
N THR A 57 1.11 1.87 12.14
CA THR A 57 0.00 1.90 11.18
C THR A 57 0.46 2.35 9.80
N THR A 58 -0.39 2.20 8.78
CA THR A 58 -0.11 2.71 7.42
C THR A 58 0.08 4.24 7.42
N GLU A 59 -0.70 4.97 8.22
CA GLU A 59 -0.59 6.43 8.34
C GLU A 59 0.69 6.86 9.05
N GLU A 60 1.06 6.16 10.12
CA GLU A 60 2.34 6.37 10.81
C GLU A 60 3.50 6.07 9.86
N ALA A 61 3.40 5.01 9.05
CA ALA A 61 4.42 4.66 8.09
C ALA A 61 4.59 5.75 7.02
N PHE A 62 3.48 6.25 6.45
CA PHE A 62 3.49 7.36 5.52
C PHE A 62 4.12 8.61 6.15
N THR A 63 3.73 8.95 7.37
CA THR A 63 4.26 10.11 8.11
C THR A 63 5.76 9.98 8.37
N ARG A 64 6.27 8.79 8.66
CA ARG A 64 7.71 8.54 8.84
C ARG A 64 8.47 8.68 7.52
N LEU A 65 7.93 8.13 6.43
CA LEU A 65 8.51 8.27 5.10
C LEU A 65 8.64 9.75 4.68
N THR A 66 7.64 10.57 4.95
CA THR A 66 7.69 12.00 4.60
C THR A 66 8.53 12.81 5.59
N ARG A 67 8.30 12.68 6.91
CA ARG A 67 8.91 13.56 7.92
C ARG A 67 10.32 13.15 8.36
N ILE A 68 10.60 11.85 8.43
CA ILE A 68 11.91 11.35 8.89
C ILE A 68 12.84 11.18 7.69
N MET A 69 12.31 10.61 6.60
CA MET A 69 13.13 10.25 5.43
C MET A 69 13.06 11.29 4.31
N GLY A 70 12.22 12.32 4.43
CA GLY A 70 12.15 13.43 3.49
C GLY A 70 11.57 13.08 2.12
N LEU A 71 10.81 11.99 1.99
CA LEU A 71 10.19 11.61 0.71
C LEU A 71 9.06 12.59 0.36
N ALA A 72 9.08 13.09 -0.87
CA ALA A 72 8.02 13.92 -1.43
C ALA A 72 6.82 13.05 -1.88
N LEU A 73 6.07 12.51 -0.91
CA LEU A 73 4.85 11.76 -1.19
C LEU A 73 3.64 12.72 -1.28
N PRO A 74 2.71 12.53 -2.24
CA PRO A 74 1.59 13.43 -2.41
C PRO A 74 0.54 13.26 -1.29
N ASP A 75 0.04 14.35 -0.72
CA ASP A 75 -0.99 14.32 0.34
C ASP A 75 -2.26 13.57 -0.10
N LYS A 76 -2.63 13.70 -1.37
CA LYS A 76 -3.75 12.96 -1.97
C LYS A 76 -3.60 11.44 -1.87
N ALA A 77 -2.36 10.92 -1.83
CA ALA A 77 -2.13 9.50 -1.62
C ALA A 77 -2.45 9.07 -0.19
N LEU A 78 -2.09 9.89 0.81
CA LEU A 78 -2.46 9.60 2.20
C LEU A 78 -3.98 9.56 2.37
N ASP A 79 -4.69 10.52 1.76
CA ASP A 79 -6.15 10.54 1.78
C ASP A 79 -6.75 9.32 1.08
N ALA A 80 -6.24 8.94 -0.10
CA ALA A 80 -6.69 7.74 -0.81
C ALA A 80 -6.49 6.47 0.01
N VAL A 81 -5.35 6.33 0.69
CA VAL A 81 -5.04 5.20 1.57
C VAL A 81 -5.98 5.16 2.78
N LYS A 82 -6.27 6.31 3.40
CA LYS A 82 -7.23 6.42 4.51
C LYS A 82 -8.63 6.02 4.09
N GLU A 83 -9.09 6.52 2.95
CA GLU A 83 -10.41 6.18 2.41
C GLU A 83 -10.51 4.69 2.06
N LEU A 84 -9.47 4.09 1.48
CA LEU A 84 -9.44 2.65 1.20
C LEU A 84 -9.52 1.83 2.51
N ALA A 85 -8.85 2.26 3.58
CA ALA A 85 -8.94 1.60 4.88
C ALA A 85 -10.36 1.68 5.49
N LYS A 86 -11.06 2.81 5.34
CA LYS A 86 -12.47 2.94 5.74
C LYS A 86 -13.38 2.00 4.95
N VAL A 87 -13.21 1.95 3.63
CA VAL A 87 -13.96 1.04 2.75
C VAL A 87 -13.69 -0.42 3.12
N ARG A 88 -12.43 -0.78 3.39
CA ARG A 88 -12.04 -2.11 3.87
C ARG A 88 -12.74 -2.48 5.17
N ASN A 89 -12.76 -1.56 6.14
CA ASN A 89 -13.43 -1.78 7.43
C ASN A 89 -14.94 -1.99 7.24
N ALA A 90 -15.58 -1.18 6.39
CA ALA A 90 -16.99 -1.34 6.07
C ALA A 90 -17.27 -2.71 5.42
N LEU A 91 -16.47 -3.11 4.43
CA LEU A 91 -16.58 -4.41 3.74
C LEU A 91 -16.37 -5.61 4.66
N GLN A 92 -15.52 -5.47 5.66
CA GLN A 92 -15.23 -6.54 6.61
C GLN A 92 -16.36 -6.74 7.61
N HIS A 93 -16.97 -5.67 8.11
CA HIS A 93 -17.97 -5.71 9.18
C HIS A 93 -19.42 -5.67 8.70
N TYR A 94 -19.72 -4.99 7.58
CA TYR A 94 -21.09 -4.67 7.15
C TYR A 94 -21.39 -5.10 5.70
N GLY A 95 -20.41 -5.64 4.97
CA GLY A 95 -20.55 -5.99 3.55
C GLY A 95 -20.39 -4.79 2.61
N LEU A 96 -20.74 -4.96 1.33
CA LEU A 96 -20.62 -3.90 0.33
C LEU A 96 -21.71 -2.84 0.56
N THR A 97 -21.38 -1.79 1.31
CA THR A 97 -22.27 -0.66 1.60
C THR A 97 -22.13 0.50 0.62
N ALA A 98 -21.02 0.54 -0.13
CA ALA A 98 -20.72 1.53 -1.14
C ALA A 98 -20.95 0.98 -2.56
N GLN A 99 -21.27 1.85 -3.52
CA GLN A 99 -21.38 1.43 -4.92
C GLN A 99 -20.03 0.90 -5.45
N ALA A 100 -20.06 -0.19 -6.21
CA ALA A 100 -18.86 -0.86 -6.73
C ALA A 100 -17.91 0.12 -7.45
N ASN A 101 -18.46 1.01 -8.29
CA ASN A 101 -17.68 2.01 -9.03
C ASN A 101 -16.91 2.98 -8.11
N ALA A 102 -17.49 3.33 -6.95
CA ALA A 102 -16.81 4.18 -5.98
C ALA A 102 -15.63 3.44 -5.34
N VAL A 103 -15.80 2.15 -5.04
CA VAL A 103 -14.72 1.29 -4.52
C VAL A 103 -13.61 1.11 -5.55
N GLU A 104 -13.96 0.88 -6.82
CA GLU A 104 -13.00 0.75 -7.93
C GLU A 104 -12.19 2.03 -8.11
N LYS A 105 -12.83 3.20 -8.09
CA LYS A 105 -12.14 4.49 -8.17
C LYS A 105 -11.13 4.67 -7.02
N ARG A 106 -11.51 4.34 -5.78
CA ARG A 106 -10.58 4.41 -4.63
C ARG A 106 -9.41 3.44 -4.78
N ALA A 107 -9.66 2.24 -5.30
CA ALA A 107 -8.61 1.29 -5.58
C ALA A 107 -7.65 1.81 -6.67
N ALA A 108 -8.17 2.46 -7.72
CA ALA A 108 -7.37 3.11 -8.75
C ALA A 108 -6.49 4.24 -8.17
N ASP A 109 -7.06 5.13 -7.35
CA ASP A 109 -6.33 6.22 -6.68
C ASP A 109 -5.12 5.68 -5.89
N VAL A 110 -5.30 4.58 -5.13
CA VAL A 110 -4.22 3.95 -4.38
C VAL A 110 -3.20 3.25 -5.30
N LEU A 111 -3.65 2.57 -6.36
CA LEU A 111 -2.73 1.95 -7.32
C LEU A 111 -1.88 2.98 -8.07
N ASN A 112 -2.45 4.13 -8.42
CA ASN A 112 -1.71 5.24 -9.04
C ASN A 112 -0.64 5.83 -8.13
N PHE A 113 -0.82 5.73 -6.82
CA PHE A 113 0.23 6.03 -5.85
C PHE A 113 1.26 4.90 -5.73
N LEU A 114 0.80 3.65 -5.60
CA LEU A 114 1.70 2.52 -5.36
C LEU A 114 2.62 2.20 -6.53
N LEU A 115 2.16 2.35 -7.77
CA LEU A 115 2.95 2.06 -8.96
C LEU A 115 4.26 2.89 -9.02
N PRO A 116 4.23 4.25 -8.94
CA PRO A 116 5.45 5.04 -8.85
C PRO A 116 6.18 4.78 -7.52
N PHE A 117 5.49 4.61 -6.39
CA PHE A 117 6.16 4.31 -5.12
C PHE A 117 7.04 3.05 -5.17
N VAL A 118 6.53 1.96 -5.74
CA VAL A 118 7.31 0.72 -5.90
C VAL A 118 8.49 0.99 -6.83
N THR A 119 8.26 1.65 -7.95
CA THR A 119 9.28 1.97 -8.96
C THR A 119 10.44 2.78 -8.36
N ASP A 120 10.10 3.84 -7.63
CA ASP A 120 11.07 4.85 -7.20
C ASP A 120 11.71 4.51 -5.84
N HIS A 121 11.00 3.76 -4.99
CA HIS A 121 11.42 3.55 -3.60
C HIS A 121 11.67 2.09 -3.24
N LEU A 122 11.12 1.11 -3.98
CA LEU A 122 11.32 -0.32 -3.67
C LEU A 122 12.25 -1.02 -4.67
N LEU A 123 12.05 -0.86 -5.98
CA LEU A 123 12.88 -1.50 -6.99
C LEU A 123 14.39 -1.25 -6.84
N PRO A 124 14.86 -0.04 -6.47
CA PRO A 124 16.29 0.23 -6.37
C PRO A 124 17.04 -0.64 -5.35
N GLY A 125 16.33 -1.27 -4.39
CA GLY A 125 16.95 -2.18 -3.42
C GLY A 125 16.82 -3.65 -3.73
N LEU A 126 16.19 -4.01 -4.85
CA LEU A 126 16.09 -5.39 -5.28
C LEU A 126 17.31 -5.77 -6.10
N GLY A 127 17.69 -7.05 -6.03
CA GLY A 127 18.66 -7.65 -6.94
C GLY A 127 18.14 -7.70 -8.38
N ASN A 128 19.03 -7.86 -9.36
CA ASN A 128 18.70 -7.73 -10.78
C ASN A 128 17.54 -8.61 -11.25
N GLU A 129 17.51 -9.88 -10.85
CA GLU A 129 16.46 -10.83 -11.23
C GLU A 129 15.09 -10.43 -10.63
N GLN A 130 15.06 -10.21 -9.32
CA GLN A 130 13.87 -9.77 -8.58
C GLN A 130 13.32 -8.43 -9.11
N ARG A 131 14.23 -7.51 -9.48
CA ARG A 131 13.85 -6.23 -10.10
C ARG A 131 13.19 -6.45 -11.45
N ALA A 132 13.78 -7.26 -12.32
CA ALA A 132 13.21 -7.54 -13.64
C ALA A 132 11.83 -8.21 -13.57
N ASP A 133 11.62 -9.13 -12.62
CA ASP A 133 10.31 -9.73 -12.37
C ASP A 133 9.27 -8.72 -11.87
N ALA A 134 9.67 -7.86 -10.92
CA ALA A 134 8.80 -6.83 -10.40
C ALA A 134 8.42 -5.81 -11.49
N GLU A 135 9.37 -5.39 -12.33
CA GLU A 135 9.13 -4.48 -13.46
C GLU A 135 8.12 -5.05 -14.46
N ARG A 136 8.28 -6.33 -14.85
CA ARG A 136 7.30 -7.02 -15.71
C ARG A 136 5.90 -6.99 -15.10
N THR A 137 5.81 -7.25 -13.79
CA THR A 137 4.54 -7.23 -13.06
C THR A 137 3.93 -5.83 -13.02
N LEU A 138 4.73 -4.80 -12.76
CA LEU A 138 4.28 -3.40 -12.71
C LEU A 138 3.74 -2.92 -14.07
N VAL A 139 4.37 -3.32 -15.18
CA VAL A 139 3.87 -3.03 -16.54
C VAL A 139 2.48 -3.64 -16.75
N LEU A 140 2.29 -4.90 -16.36
CA LEU A 140 1.00 -5.57 -16.47
C LEU A 140 -0.08 -4.89 -15.61
N VAL A 141 0.25 -4.54 -14.36
CA VAL A 141 -0.68 -3.86 -13.45
C VAL A 141 -1.04 -2.48 -13.98
N ARG A 142 -0.06 -1.68 -14.43
CA ARG A 142 -0.30 -0.36 -15.02
C ARG A 142 -1.26 -0.43 -16.20
N GLY A 143 -1.07 -1.38 -17.11
CA GLY A 143 -2.00 -1.60 -18.24
C GLY A 143 -3.42 -1.97 -17.80
N ARG A 144 -3.60 -2.60 -16.64
CA ARG A 144 -4.93 -2.92 -16.09
C ARG A 144 -5.57 -1.73 -15.39
N VAL A 145 -4.80 -0.89 -14.69
CA VAL A 145 -5.31 0.33 -14.03
C VAL A 145 -5.92 1.30 -15.04
N HIS A 146 -5.29 1.48 -16.20
CA HIS A 146 -5.84 2.33 -17.26
C HIS A 146 -7.20 1.86 -17.81
N ARG A 147 -7.62 0.62 -17.54
CA ARG A 147 -8.92 0.09 -17.97
C ARG A 147 -10.03 0.26 -16.94
N ILE A 148 -9.70 0.54 -15.69
CA ILE A 148 -10.67 0.85 -14.62
C ILE A 148 -10.91 2.36 -14.49
N GLU A 149 -10.02 3.17 -15.06
CA GLU A 149 -10.20 4.61 -15.18
C GLU A 149 -10.89 4.93 -16.52
N PRO A 150 -11.97 5.73 -16.55
CA PRO A 150 -12.47 6.26 -17.81
C PRO A 150 -11.39 7.15 -18.45
N PRO A 151 -11.31 7.22 -19.79
CA PRO A 151 -10.41 8.15 -20.46
C PRO A 151 -10.68 9.56 -19.94
N SER A 152 -9.63 10.24 -19.50
CA SER A 152 -9.73 11.65 -19.12
C SER A 152 -10.13 12.44 -20.36
N THR A 153 -11.39 12.88 -20.39
CA THR A 153 -11.90 13.93 -21.30
C THR A 153 -11.17 15.24 -21.07
#